data_AF-A0A564VNL6-F1
#
_entry.id   AF-A0A564VNL6-F1
#
_cell.length_a   1.000
_cell.length_b   1.000
_cell.length_c   1.000
_cell.angle_alpha   90.00
_cell.angle_beta   90.00
_cell.angle_gamma   90.00
#
_symmetry.space_group_name_H-M   'P 1'
#
loop_
_entity.id
_entity.type
_entity.pdbx_description
1 polymer ?
#
loop_
_entity_poly.entity_id
_entity_poly.type
_entity_poly.pdbx_seq_one_letter_code
_entity_poly.pdbx_strand_id
1 'polypeptide(L)' 'MNRIINCLGAELVLELSKSTPEDYLKFKLMMLAYSRNEKIKEFLRRVFALAEERRPLLLEMCGIAPAQHEL' A
#
# COMPACT_ATOMS: atom_id res chain seq x y z
N MET A 1 -22.16 -3.63 -0.48
CA MET A 1 -20.73 -3.85 -0.12
C MET A 1 -20.67 -4.18 1.37
N ASN A 2 -19.99 -5.26 1.77
CA ASN A 2 -20.03 -5.77 3.14
C ASN A 2 -19.32 -4.80 4.11
N ARG A 3 -20.05 -4.25 5.09
CA ARG A 3 -19.54 -3.27 6.06
C ARG A 3 -18.29 -3.76 6.80
N ILE A 4 -18.23 -5.06 7.10
CA ILE A 4 -17.09 -5.69 7.77
C ILE A 4 -15.83 -5.62 6.91
N ILE A 5 -15.94 -5.90 5.61
CA ILE A 5 -14.82 -5.83 4.67
C ILE A 5 -14.28 -4.40 4.58
N ASN A 6 -15.16 -3.40 4.60
CA ASN A 6 -14.76 -2.01 4.58
C ASN A 6 -14.02 -1.59 5.87
N CYS A 7 -14.50 -2.03 7.04
CA CYS A 7 -13.84 -1.78 8.33
C CYS A 7 -12.46 -2.43 8.40
N LEU A 8 -12.35 -3.72 8.03
CA LEU A 8 -11.08 -4.45 8.01
C LEU A 8 -10.07 -3.83 7.03
N GLY A 9 -10.54 -3.37 5.87
CA GLY A 9 -9.69 -2.64 4.93
C GLY A 9 -9.19 -1.30 5.50
N ALA A 10 -10.03 -0.56 6.23
CA ALA A 10 -9.64 0.69 6.88
C ALA A 10 -8.64 0.46 8.02
N GLU A 11 -8.85 -0.58 8.85
CA GLU A 11 -7.93 -0.99 9.91
C GLU A 11 -6.56 -1.38 9.35
N LEU A 12 -6.55 -2.17 8.27
CA LEU A 12 -5.30 -2.54 7.61
C LEU A 12 -4.53 -1.32 7.07
N VAL A 13 -5.21 -0.39 6.40
CA VAL A 13 -4.57 0.84 5.92
C VAL A 13 -4.05 1.68 7.08
N LEU A 14 -4.80 1.76 8.17
CA LEU A 14 -4.41 2.50 9.37
C LEU A 14 -3.19 1.85 10.06
N GLU A 15 -3.12 0.53 10.14
CA GLU A 15 -1.93 -0.17 10.67
C GLU A 15 -0.72 0.02 9.76
N LEU A 16 -0.88 -0.14 8.44
CA LEU A 16 0.17 0.16 7.46
C LEU A 16 0.60 1.63 7.50
N SER A 17 -0.31 2.53 7.94
CA SER A 17 -0.02 3.95 8.09
C SER A 17 0.98 4.29 9.18
N LYS A 18 1.06 3.44 10.21
CA LYS A 18 1.97 3.58 11.35
C LYS A 18 3.38 3.08 11.05
N SER A 19 3.54 2.29 9.98
CA SER A 19 4.83 1.78 9.55
C SER A 19 5.65 2.86 8.84
N THR A 20 6.98 2.82 9.01
CA THR A 20 7.89 3.59 8.17
C THR A 20 7.74 3.17 6.70
N PRO A 21 8.10 4.02 5.71
CA PRO A 21 8.06 3.62 4.31
C PRO A 21 8.88 2.37 4.00
N GLU A 22 10.02 2.23 4.68
CA GLU A 22 10.91 1.07 4.54
C GLU A 22 10.26 -0.20 5.04
N ASP A 23 9.60 -0.16 6.20
CA ASP A 23 8.89 -1.30 6.76
C ASP A 23 7.66 -1.66 5.92
N TYR A 24 6.93 -0.65 5.41
CA TYR A 24 5.83 -0.86 4.48
C TYR A 24 6.30 -1.56 3.20
N LEU A 25 7.41 -1.09 2.61
CA LEU A 25 7.97 -1.66 1.39
C LEU A 25 8.46 -3.10 1.63
N LYS A 26 9.18 -3.34 2.73
CA LYS A 26 9.61 -4.69 3.13
C LYS A 26 8.42 -5.63 3.31
N PHE A 27 7.37 -5.17 3.98
CA PHE A 27 6.15 -5.95 4.18
C PHE A 27 5.45 -6.27 2.86
N LYS A 28 5.28 -5.28 1.97
CA LYS A 28 4.71 -5.48 0.63
C LYS A 28 5.49 -6.49 -0.18
N LEU A 29 6.82 -6.35 -0.22
CA LEU A 29 7.70 -7.28 -0.93
C LEU A 29 7.62 -8.69 -0.34
N MET A 30 7.66 -8.82 0.98
CA MET A 30 7.57 -10.13 1.66
C MET A 30 6.26 -10.84 1.33
N MET A 31 5.13 -10.14 1.42
CA MET A 31 3.81 -10.72 1.16
C MET A 31 3.64 -11.12 -0.31
N LEU A 32 4.14 -10.30 -1.25
CA LEU A 32 4.05 -10.59 -2.69
C LEU A 32 5.04 -11.67 -3.14
N ALA A 33 6.22 -11.75 -2.53
CA ALA A 33 7.23 -12.76 -2.86
C ALA A 33 6.89 -14.14 -2.26
N TYR A 34 6.30 -14.18 -1.06
CA TYR A 34 5.95 -15.41 -0.38
C TYR A 34 4.80 -16.17 -1.05
N SER A 35 3.84 -15.44 -1.65
CA SER A 35 2.68 -16.08 -2.27
C SER A 35 3.02 -16.79 -3.58
N ARG A 36 3.01 -18.12 -3.54
CA ARG A 36 3.11 -18.99 -4.74
C ARG A 36 1.78 -19.17 -5.48
N ASN A 37 0.68 -18.72 -4.89
CA ASN A 37 -0.65 -18.82 -5.47
C ASN A 37 -1.01 -17.50 -6.17
N GLU A 38 -1.16 -17.54 -7.49
CA GLU A 38 -1.43 -16.34 -8.30
C GLU A 38 -2.73 -15.63 -7.91
N LYS A 39 -3.76 -16.34 -7.43
CA LYS A 39 -5.00 -15.70 -6.96
C LYS A 39 -4.77 -14.90 -5.67
N ILE A 40 -3.97 -15.44 -4.75
CA ILE A 40 -3.59 -14.74 -3.51
C ILE A 40 -2.68 -13.55 -3.83
N LYS A 41 -1.75 -13.73 -4.77
CA LYS A 41 -0.85 -12.66 -5.22
C LYS A 41 -1.62 -11.49 -5.83
N GLU A 42 -2.59 -11.78 -6.68
CA GLU A 42 -3.48 -10.79 -7.28
C GLU A 42 -4.35 -10.09 -6.25
N PHE A 43 -4.89 -10.83 -5.27
CA PHE A 43 -5.60 -10.24 -4.14
C PHE A 43 -4.72 -9.26 -3.35
N LEU A 44 -3.50 -9.66 -2.99
CA LEU A 44 -2.55 -8.80 -2.25
C LEU A 44 -2.18 -7.55 -3.04
N ARG A 45 -1.98 -7.66 -4.37
CA ARG A 45 -1.72 -6.48 -5.22
C ARG A 45 -2.83 -5.45 -5.12
N ARG A 46 -4.10 -5.88 -5.18
CA ARG A 46 -5.27 -5.00 -5.07
C ARG A 46 -5.35 -4.34 -3.68
N VAL A 47 -5.03 -5.08 -2.62
CA VAL A 47 -4.99 -4.55 -1.25
C VAL A 47 -3.96 -3.42 -1.13
N PHE A 48 -2.73 -3.64 -1.62
CA PHE A 48 -1.68 -2.61 -1.58
C PHE A 48 -1.99 -1.40 -2.47
N ALA A 49 -2.57 -1.61 -3.66
CA ALA A 49 -3.02 -0.52 -4.52
C ALA A 49 -4.08 0.36 -3.83
N LEU A 50 -5.08 -0.25 -3.20
CA LEU A 50 -6.09 0.47 -2.43
C LEU A 50 -5.52 1.20 -1.21
N ALA A 51 -4.50 0.62 -0.56
CA ALA A 51 -3.82 1.27 0.56
C ALA A 51 -3.03 2.50 0.10
N GLU A 52 -2.41 2.44 -1.09
CA GLU A 52 -1.68 3.53 -1.71
C GLU A 52 -2.61 4.65 -2.19
N GLU A 53 -3.73 4.32 -2.84
CA GLU A 53 -4.75 5.29 -3.27
C GLU A 53 -5.37 6.07 -2.09
N ARG A 54 -5.49 5.42 -0.93
CA ARG A 54 -6.05 6.03 0.29
C ARG A 54 -5.02 6.77 1.13
N ARG A 55 -3.74 6.65 0.81
CA ARG A 55 -2.65 7.23 1.61
C ARG A 55 -1.97 8.33 0.81
N PRO A 56 -2.45 9.59 0.88
CA PRO A 56 -1.85 10.72 0.15
C PRO A 56 -0.35 10.95 0.47
N LEU A 57 0.17 10.41 1.58
CA LEU A 57 1.54 10.67 2.08
C LEU A 57 2.58 9.56 1.82
N LEU A 58 2.22 8.41 1.26
CA LEU A 58 3.23 7.36 0.97
C LEU A 58 4.12 7.71 -0.24
N LEU A 59 3.60 8.51 -1.17
CA LEU A 59 4.28 8.86 -2.42
C LEU A 59 5.21 10.08 -2.26
N GLU A 60 4.89 11.02 -1.37
CA GLU A 60 5.78 12.17 -1.07
C GLU A 60 7.10 11.72 -0.44
N MET A 61 7.12 10.62 0.32
CA MET A 61 8.32 10.08 0.94
C MET A 61 9.24 9.33 -0.04
N CYS A 62 8.83 9.13 -1.29
CA CYS A 62 9.67 8.50 -2.32
C CYS A 62 10.71 9.46 -2.91
N GLY A 63 10.73 10.75 -2.50
CA GLY A 63 11.74 11.70 -2.95
C GLY A 63 11.74 11.97 -4.47
N ILE A 64 10.73 11.50 -5.20
CA ILE A 64 10.46 11.94 -6.56
C ILE A 64 9.59 13.19 -6.43
N ALA A 65 10.25 14.32 -6.18
CA ALA A 65 9.63 15.61 -6.38
C ALA A 65 9.07 15.66 -7.81
N PRO A 66 7.88 16.23 -8.07
CA PRO A 66 7.56 16.67 -9.41
C PRO A 66 8.67 17.66 -9.79
N ALA A 67 9.43 17.33 -10.83
CA ALA A 67 10.39 18.25 -11.42
C ALA A 67 9.67 19.58 -11.61
N GLN A 68 10.12 20.59 -10.86
CA GLN A 68 9.61 21.94 -10.98
C GLN A 68 9.80 22.33 -12.44
N HIS A 69 8.70 22.76 -13.07
CA HIS A 69 8.75 23.33 -14.40
C HIS A 69 9.64 24.58 -14.30
N GLU A 70 10.84 24.50 -14.87
CA GLU A 70 11.69 25.66 -15.08
C GLU A 70 10.95 26.66 -15.97
N LEU A 71 10.67 27.83 -15.41
CA LEU A 71 10.39 29.08 -16.12
C LEU A 71 10.85 30.26 -15.25
#